data_AF-A0A2E3RDG6-F1
#
_entry.id   AF-A0A2E3RDG6-F1
#
_cell.length_a   1.000
_cell.length_b   1.000
_cell.length_c   1.000
_cell.angle_alpha   90.00
_cell.angle_beta   90.00
_cell.angle_gamma   90.00
#
_symmetry.space_group_name_H-M   'P 1'
#
loop_
_entity.id
_entity.type
_entity.pdbx_description
1 polymer ?
#
loop_
_entity_poly.entity_id
_entity_poly.type
_entity_poly.pdbx_seq_one_letter_code
_entity_poly.pdbx_strand_id
1 'polypeptide(L)'
;MSDIQPLIADADKAVEMPADVRQLMSAVSTLPAQYREKLEPALMRVAASTKRRRRILSLVQDALSQLRLDMKYLMFDLEATRRERDTYREQLEEHY
;
A
#
# COMPACT_ATOMS: atom_id res chain seq x y z
N MET A 1 3.98 -4.47 -20.76
CA MET A 1 4.64 -3.81 -19.61
C MET A 1 4.45 -2.29 -19.69
N SER A 2 3.21 -1.77 -19.55
CA SER A 2 2.98 -0.31 -19.61
C SER A 2 1.76 0.17 -18.82
N ASP A 3 1.39 -0.49 -17.71
CA ASP A 3 0.16 -0.12 -16.97
C ASP A 3 0.40 0.08 -15.47
N ILE A 4 1.56 0.63 -15.08
CA ILE A 4 1.80 1.04 -13.67
C ILE A 4 1.39 2.51 -13.44
N GLN A 5 1.20 3.28 -14.51
CA GLN A 5 0.96 4.72 -14.43
C GLN A 5 -0.38 5.17 -13.78
N PRO A 6 -1.50 4.40 -13.79
CA PRO A 6 -2.75 4.92 -13.22
C PRO A 6 -2.84 4.78 -11.69
N LEU A 7 -2.08 3.89 -11.05
CA LEU A 7 -2.23 3.60 -9.61
C LEU A 7 -1.80 4.78 -8.70
N ILE A 8 -0.86 5.60 -9.16
CA ILE A 8 -0.25 6.68 -8.35
C ILE A 8 -1.18 7.90 -8.24
N ALA A 9 -2.04 8.12 -9.24
CA ALA A 9 -2.91 9.29 -9.32
C ALA A 9 -4.12 9.19 -8.37
N ASP A 10 -4.70 8.00 -8.19
CA ASP A 10 -5.84 7.80 -7.29
C ASP A 10 -5.45 7.73 -5.81
N ALA A 11 -4.22 7.33 -5.50
CA ALA A 11 -3.71 7.29 -4.13
C ALA A 11 -3.69 8.66 -3.44
N ASP A 12 -3.66 9.77 -4.18
CA ASP A 12 -3.62 11.11 -3.58
C ASP A 12 -5.01 11.64 -3.16
N LYS A 13 -6.10 11.06 -3.71
CA LYS A 13 -7.49 11.42 -3.37
C LYS A 13 -8.02 10.72 -2.12
N ALA A 14 -7.49 9.55 -1.76
CA ALA A 14 -8.03 8.72 -0.69
C ALA A 14 -7.34 8.87 0.68
N VAL A 15 -6.23 9.61 0.79
CA VAL A 15 -5.56 9.76 2.09
C VAL A 15 -6.26 10.83 2.91
N GLU A 16 -7.34 10.41 3.55
CA GLU A 16 -8.06 11.21 4.52
C GLU A 16 -7.11 11.51 5.71
N MET A 17 -7.07 12.78 6.12
CA MET A 17 -6.27 13.20 7.27
C MET A 17 -6.78 12.49 8.53
N PRO A 18 -5.93 12.02 9.46
CA PRO A 18 -6.42 11.43 10.71
C PRO A 18 -7.40 12.33 11.47
N ALA A 19 -8.40 11.72 12.13
CA ALA A 19 -9.46 12.47 12.81
C ALA A 19 -8.93 13.39 13.92
N ASP A 20 -7.93 12.93 14.67
CA ASP A 20 -7.17 13.68 15.67
C ASP A 20 -6.44 14.89 15.08
N VAL A 21 -5.77 14.73 13.94
CA VAL A 21 -5.10 15.85 13.25
C VAL A 21 -6.12 16.88 12.75
N ARG A 22 -7.27 16.43 12.24
CA ARG A 22 -8.37 17.35 11.83
C ARG A 22 -8.97 18.09 13.01
N GLN A 23 -9.21 17.39 14.11
CA GLN A 23 -9.69 18.02 15.36
C GLN A 23 -8.68 19.06 15.86
N LEU A 24 -7.38 18.76 15.82
CA LEU A 24 -6.33 19.70 16.19
C LEU A 24 -6.32 20.94 15.28
N MET A 25 -6.47 20.76 13.97
CA MET A 25 -6.62 21.88 13.01
C MET A 25 -7.85 22.74 13.31
N SER A 26 -8.99 22.12 13.64
CA SER A 26 -10.19 22.83 14.05
C SER A 26 -10.01 23.57 15.37
N ALA A 27 -9.28 23.00 16.33
CA ALA A 27 -9.03 23.67 17.61
C ALA A 27 -8.12 24.89 17.42
N VAL A 28 -7.05 24.76 16.63
CA VAL A 28 -6.12 25.88 16.35
C VAL A 28 -6.78 27.00 15.56
N SER A 29 -7.74 26.69 14.68
CA SER A 29 -8.48 27.71 13.93
C SER A 29 -9.41 28.56 14.80
N THR A 30 -9.81 28.09 16.00
CA THR A 30 -10.59 28.89 16.95
C THR A 30 -9.75 29.84 17.81
N LEU A 31 -8.42 29.72 17.77
CA LEU A 31 -7.53 30.56 18.57
C LEU A 31 -7.44 32.00 18.03
N PRO A 32 -7.20 33.00 18.90
CA PRO A 32 -6.85 34.36 18.48
C PRO A 32 -5.62 34.39 17.56
N ALA A 33 -5.57 35.36 16.64
CA ALA A 33 -4.56 35.46 15.57
C ALA A 33 -3.12 35.31 16.07
N GLN A 34 -2.78 35.98 17.18
CA GLN A 34 -1.43 35.96 17.78
C GLN A 34 -0.93 34.56 18.18
N TYR A 35 -1.83 33.64 18.54
CA TYR A 35 -1.48 32.26 18.88
C TYR A 35 -1.52 31.36 17.66
N ARG A 36 -2.47 31.62 16.74
CA ARG A 36 -2.60 30.90 15.48
C ARG A 36 -1.37 31.06 14.61
N GLU A 37 -0.89 32.29 14.42
CA GLU A 37 0.32 32.58 13.62
C GLU A 37 1.56 31.80 14.10
N LYS A 38 1.66 31.55 15.41
CA LYS A 38 2.77 30.78 16.01
C LYS A 38 2.62 29.27 15.80
N LEU A 39 1.40 28.75 15.85
CA LEU A 39 1.13 27.31 15.85
C LEU A 39 0.86 26.74 14.46
N GLU A 40 0.25 27.52 13.58
CA GLU A 40 -0.18 27.11 12.24
C GLU A 40 0.96 26.56 11.38
N PRO A 41 2.17 27.16 11.33
CA PRO A 41 3.28 26.58 10.57
C PRO A 41 3.70 25.20 11.08
N ALA A 42 3.75 25.00 12.40
CA ALA A 42 4.11 23.72 12.99
C ALA A 42 3.03 22.66 12.72
N LEU A 43 1.76 23.05 12.85
CA LEU A 43 0.62 22.19 12.58
C LEU A 43 0.58 21.75 11.11
N MET A 44 0.83 22.66 10.17
CA MET A 44 0.89 22.34 8.74
C MET A 44 2.00 21.34 8.42
N ARG A 45 3.18 21.43 9.07
CA ARG A 45 4.24 20.42 8.93
C ARG A 45 3.80 19.05 9.47
N VAL A 46 3.12 19.02 10.61
CA VAL A 46 2.60 17.78 11.20
C VAL A 46 1.54 17.14 10.29
N ALA A 47 0.60 17.93 9.77
CA ALA A 47 -0.41 17.45 8.82
C ALA A 47 0.23 16.90 7.54
N ALA A 48 1.19 17.62 6.95
CA ALA A 48 1.90 17.19 5.75
C ALA A 48 2.71 15.91 5.96
N SER A 49 3.48 15.83 7.06
CA SER A 49 4.25 14.62 7.40
C SER A 49 3.35 13.42 7.66
N THR A 50 2.18 13.64 8.24
CA THR A 50 1.20 12.59 8.53
C THR A 50 0.52 12.08 7.26
N LYS A 51 0.12 12.98 6.35
CA LYS A 51 -0.36 12.60 5.01
C LYS A 51 0.69 11.79 4.25
N ARG A 52 1.96 12.24 4.26
CA ARG A 52 3.07 11.55 3.60
C ARG A 52 3.30 10.14 4.17
N ARG A 53 3.33 9.99 5.49
CA ARG A 53 3.49 8.68 6.14
C ARG A 53 2.38 7.71 5.76
N ARG A 54 1.12 8.16 5.75
CA ARG A 54 -0.01 7.33 5.32
C ARG A 54 0.11 6.90 3.86
N ARG A 55 0.50 7.80 2.97
CA ARG A 55 0.73 7.46 1.56
C ARG A 55 1.80 6.37 1.40
N ILE A 56 2.91 6.49 2.12
CA ILE A 56 3.98 5.48 2.11
C ILE A 56 3.44 4.13 2.61
N LEU A 57 2.71 4.12 3.73
CA LEU A 57 2.13 2.90 4.27
C LEU A 57 1.15 2.25 3.30
N SER A 58 0.29 3.02 2.65
CA SER A 58 -0.63 2.51 1.62
C SER A 58 0.14 1.85 0.47
N LEU A 59 1.14 2.53 -0.08
CA LEU A 59 1.96 1.96 -1.17
C LEU A 59 2.68 0.68 -0.76
N VAL A 60 3.18 0.62 0.48
CA VAL A 60 3.79 -0.60 1.03
C VAL A 60 2.76 -1.71 1.17
N GLN A 61 1.56 -1.41 1.65
CA GLN A 61 0.46 -2.38 1.77
C GLN A 61 0.02 -2.92 0.40
N ASP A 62 -0.07 -2.05 -0.61
CA ASP A 62 -0.42 -2.43 -1.98
C ASP A 62 0.66 -3.34 -2.58
N ALA A 63 1.93 -2.97 -2.43
CA ALA A 63 3.06 -3.77 -2.91
C ALA A 63 3.14 -5.14 -2.22
N LEU A 64 2.93 -5.21 -0.90
CA LEU A 64 2.88 -6.48 -0.16
C LEU A 64 1.68 -7.34 -0.58
N SER A 65 0.54 -6.72 -0.88
CA SER A 65 -0.65 -7.42 -1.36
C SER A 65 -0.43 -8.02 -2.74
N GLN A 66 0.24 -7.28 -3.63
CA GLN A 66 0.64 -7.78 -4.95
C GLN A 66 1.64 -8.93 -4.81
N LEU A 67 2.70 -8.76 -4.02
CA LEU A 67 3.69 -9.82 -3.78
C LEU A 67 3.05 -11.10 -3.24
N ARG A 68 2.11 -10.97 -2.31
CA ARG A 68 1.37 -12.12 -1.78
C ARG A 68 0.56 -12.84 -2.85
N LEU A 69 0.00 -12.12 -3.82
CA LEU A 69 -0.70 -12.73 -4.95
C LEU A 69 0.29 -13.43 -5.88
N ASP A 70 1.41 -12.79 -6.20
CA ASP A 70 2.47 -13.35 -7.05
C ASP A 70 3.02 -14.66 -6.45
N MET A 71 3.20 -14.70 -5.12
CA MET A 71 3.59 -15.93 -4.41
C MET A 71 2.55 -17.06 -4.57
N LYS A 72 1.24 -16.73 -4.55
CA LYS A 72 0.19 -17.74 -4.76
C LYS A 72 0.25 -18.32 -6.17
N TYR A 73 0.47 -17.48 -7.18
CA TYR A 73 0.63 -17.95 -8.56
C TYR A 73 1.88 -18.81 -8.72
N LEU A 74 3.01 -18.40 -8.14
CA LEU A 74 4.23 -19.20 -8.20
C LEU A 74 4.06 -20.58 -7.55
N MET A 75 3.37 -20.67 -6.40
CA MET A 75 3.10 -21.97 -5.78
C MET A 75 2.17 -22.83 -6.63
N PHE A 76 1.17 -22.23 -7.27
CA PHE A 76 0.26 -22.94 -8.17
C PHE A 76 1.01 -23.52 -9.37
N ASP A 77 1.85 -22.73 -10.04
CA ASP A 77 2.67 -23.17 -11.17
C ASP A 77 3.66 -24.27 -10.74
N LEU A 78 4.24 -24.15 -9.55
CA LEU A 78 5.12 -25.17 -8.98
C LEU A 78 4.38 -26.49 -8.73
N GLU A 79 3.15 -26.45 -8.22
CA GLU A 79 2.34 -27.65 -8.05
C GLU A 79 1.95 -28.29 -9.39
N ALA A 80 1.62 -27.49 -10.40
CA ALA A 80 1.30 -27.99 -11.74
C ALA A 80 2.51 -28.71 -12.35
N THR A 81 3.68 -28.07 -12.36
CA THR A 81 4.92 -28.67 -12.88
C THR A 81 5.36 -29.91 -12.10
N ARG A 82 5.10 -29.95 -10.78
CA ARG A 82 5.34 -31.15 -9.97
C ARG A 82 4.44 -32.31 -10.38
N ARG A 83 3.13 -32.08 -10.56
CA ARG A 83 2.17 -33.10 -10.99
C ARG A 83 2.50 -33.64 -12.40
N GLU A 84 2.85 -32.75 -13.33
CA GLU A 84 3.26 -33.14 -14.67
C GLU A 84 4.50 -34.03 -14.64
N ARG A 85 5.53 -33.63 -13.87
CA ARG A 85 6.75 -34.44 -13.70
C ARG A 85 6.44 -35.81 -13.10
N ASP A 86 5.59 -35.87 -12.09
CA ASP A 86 5.25 -37.12 -11.42
C ASP A 86 4.49 -38.06 -12.39
N THR A 87 3.57 -37.51 -13.19
CA THR A 87 2.88 -38.24 -14.27
C THR A 87 3.85 -38.80 -15.31
N TYR A 88 4.82 -37.99 -15.76
CA TYR A 88 5.83 -38.46 -16.73
C TYR A 88 6.76 -39.54 -16.15
N ARG A 89 7.04 -39.52 -14.86
CA ARG A 89 7.83 -40.58 -14.20
C ARG A 89 7.07 -41.89 -14.13
N GLU A 90 5.80 -41.85 -13.73
CA GLU A 90 4.93 -43.04 -13.72
C GLU A 90 4.85 -43.69 -15.10
N GLN A 91 4.64 -42.90 -16.16
CA GLN A 91 4.63 -43.42 -17.54
C GLN A 91 5.94 -44.06 -17.98
N LEU A 92 7.08 -43.52 -17.54
CA LEU A 92 8.38 -44.13 -17.82
C LEU A 92 8.54 -45.45 -17.06
N GLU A 93 8.12 -45.52 -15.80
CA GLU A 93 8.17 -46.75 -15.01
C GLU A 93 7.25 -47.84 -15.55
N GLU A 94 6.10 -47.51 -16.13
CA GLU A 94 5.20 -48.48 -16.80
C GLU A 94 5.76 -49.02 -18.13
N HIS A 95 6.67 -48.28 -18.77
CA HIS A 95 7.26 -48.64 -20.07
C HIS A 95 8.60 -49.41 -19.96
N TYR A 96 9.09 -49.70 -18.75
CA TYR A 96 10.28 -50.52 -18.46
C TYR A 96 9.91 -51.81 -17.71
#